data_AF-A0A6I4M206-F1
#
_entry.id   AF-A0A6I4M206-F1
#
_cell.length_a   1.000
_cell.length_b   1.000
_cell.length_c   1.000
_cell.angle_alpha   90.00
_cell.angle_beta   90.00
_cell.angle_gamma   90.00
#
_symmetry.space_group_name_H-M   'P 1'
#
loop_
_entity.id
_entity.type
_entity.pdbx_description
1 polymer ?
#
loop_
_entity_poly.entity_id
_entity_poly.type
_entity_poly.pdbx_seq_one_letter_code
_entity_poly.pdbx_strand_id
1 'polypeptide(L)'
;MGKHTGSFAPGAPGERTRSAAVARAFQALPSAHREILTETVFRERSVNEAAALLGVPVDVVKVRVYQALRALHATLGAPVTR
;
A
#
# COMPACT_ATOMS: atom_id res chain seq x y z
N MET A 1 -21.07 -4.74 18.83
CA MET A 1 -20.09 -3.63 18.92
C MET A 1 -19.48 -3.42 17.53
N GLY A 2 -20.17 -2.72 16.63
CA GLY A 2 -19.72 -2.50 15.26
C GLY A 2 -19.66 -1.01 14.99
N LYS A 3 -18.45 -0.45 14.97
CA LYS A 3 -18.20 0.96 14.66
C LYS A 3 -17.12 1.02 13.60
N HIS A 4 -17.55 0.82 12.36
CA HIS A 4 -16.80 1.16 11.17
C HIS A 4 -17.56 2.27 10.45
N THR A 5 -17.63 3.43 11.10
CA THR A 5 -17.94 4.68 10.43
C THR A 5 -16.73 5.08 9.60
N GLY A 6 -16.58 4.47 8.44
CA GLY A 6 -15.75 5.01 7.36
C GLY A 6 -16.45 6.22 6.76
N SER A 7 -16.49 7.34 7.50
CA SER A 7 -16.96 8.61 6.97
C SER A 7 -15.90 9.13 6.00
N PHE A 8 -16.05 8.76 4.72
CA PHE A 8 -15.31 9.40 3.65
C PHE A 8 -16.01 10.74 3.34
N ALA A 9 -15.64 11.78 4.07
CA ALA A 9 -15.99 13.14 3.69
C ALA A 9 -15.26 13.50 2.39
N PRO A 10 -15.93 14.04 1.35
CA PRO A 10 -15.26 14.43 0.12
C PRO A 10 -14.38 15.65 0.40
N GLY A 11 -13.07 15.42 0.27
CA GLY A 11 -12.01 16.21 0.87
C GLY A 11 -11.78 17.62 0.32
N ALA A 12 -11.14 18.42 1.17
CA ALA A 12 -10.69 19.78 0.90
C ALA A 12 -9.71 19.86 -0.29
N PRO A 13 -9.45 21.04 -0.87
CA PRO A 13 -8.61 21.20 -2.08
C PRO A 13 -7.21 20.56 -1.98
N GLY A 14 -6.62 20.50 -0.78
CA GLY A 14 -5.34 19.84 -0.52
C GLY A 14 -5.42 18.30 -0.49
N GLU A 15 -6.54 17.72 -0.08
CA GLU A 15 -6.72 16.25 -0.02
C GLU A 15 -6.84 15.64 -1.41
N ARG A 16 -7.54 16.31 -2.34
CA ARG A 16 -7.62 15.86 -3.74
C ARG A 16 -6.23 15.78 -4.37
N THR A 17 -5.38 16.76 -4.06
CA THR A 17 -3.99 16.81 -4.52
C THR A 17 -3.15 15.68 -3.92
N ARG A 18 -3.33 15.41 -2.61
CA ARG A 18 -2.63 14.31 -1.92
C ARG A 18 -3.03 12.94 -2.46
N SER A 19 -4.32 12.68 -2.67
CA SER A 19 -4.81 11.43 -3.26
C SER A 19 -4.29 11.21 -4.68
N ALA A 20 -4.21 12.27 -5.50
CA ALA A 20 -3.62 12.20 -6.83
C ALA A 20 -2.09 11.96 -6.81
N ALA A 21 -1.38 12.43 -5.78
CA ALA A 21 0.04 12.14 -5.59
C ALA A 21 0.26 10.67 -5.18
N VAL A 22 -0.55 10.14 -4.26
CA VAL A 22 -0.50 8.73 -3.84
C VAL A 22 -0.80 7.79 -5.01
N ALA A 23 -1.83 8.08 -5.81
CA ALA A 23 -2.15 7.27 -6.98
C ALA A 23 -0.98 7.22 -7.99
N ARG A 24 -0.34 8.36 -8.27
CA ARG A 24 0.82 8.42 -9.16
C ARG A 24 2.03 7.69 -8.58
N ALA A 25 2.30 7.86 -7.29
CA ALA A 25 3.39 7.19 -6.62
C ALA A 25 3.21 5.67 -6.62
N PHE A 26 1.98 5.19 -6.39
CA PHE A 26 1.63 3.77 -6.48
C PHE A 26 1.82 3.23 -7.89
N GLN A 27 1.39 3.97 -8.92
CA GLN A 27 1.57 3.56 -10.32
C GLN A 27 3.05 3.49 -10.72
N ALA A 28 3.91 4.33 -10.15
CA ALA A 28 5.35 4.32 -10.42
C ALA A 28 6.09 3.12 -9.77
N LEU A 29 5.46 2.37 -8.87
CA LEU A 29 6.09 1.20 -8.25
C LEU A 29 6.27 0.06 -9.26
N PRO A 30 7.32 -0.78 -9.09
CA PRO A 30 7.45 -2.05 -9.79
C PRO A 30 6.20 -2.92 -9.64
N SER A 31 5.88 -3.73 -10.65
CA SER A 31 4.69 -4.59 -10.65
C SER A 31 4.59 -5.46 -9.40
N ALA A 32 5.70 -6.09 -9.00
CA ALA A 32 5.75 -6.93 -7.80
C ALA A 32 5.46 -6.17 -6.49
N HIS A 33 5.79 -4.88 -6.42
CA HIS A 33 5.47 -4.04 -5.26
C HIS A 33 4.01 -3.58 -5.28
N ARG A 34 3.45 -3.28 -6.46
CA ARG A 34 2.02 -2.96 -6.56
C ARG A 34 1.17 -4.16 -6.17
N GLU A 35 1.50 -5.33 -6.73
CA GLU A 35 0.78 -6.57 -6.50
C GLU A 35 0.77 -6.95 -5.02
N ILE A 36 1.92 -6.91 -4.34
CA ILE A 36 1.97 -7.24 -2.91
C ILE A 36 1.12 -6.28 -2.07
N LEU A 37 1.15 -4.99 -2.38
CA LEU A 37 0.35 -3.98 -1.67
C LEU A 37 -1.14 -4.11 -1.98
N THR A 38 -1.51 -4.41 -3.23
CA THR A 38 -2.90 -4.73 -3.62
C THR A 38 -3.45 -5.86 -2.76
N GLU A 39 -2.67 -6.91 -2.59
CA GLU A 39 -3.07 -8.08 -1.84
C GLU A 39 -3.16 -7.81 -0.34
N THR A 40 -2.15 -7.20 0.27
CA THR A 40 -2.10 -7.04 1.73
C THR A 40 -2.79 -5.78 2.26
N VAL A 41 -2.79 -4.68 1.50
CA VAL A 41 -3.31 -3.38 1.96
C VAL A 41 -4.70 -3.12 1.40
N PHE A 42 -4.92 -3.35 0.10
CA PHE A 42 -6.21 -3.04 -0.53
C PHE A 42 -7.23 -4.17 -0.38
N ARG A 43 -6.78 -5.42 -0.33
CA ARG A 43 -7.62 -6.60 -0.13
C ARG A 43 -7.54 -7.16 1.29
N GLU A 44 -6.78 -6.51 2.16
CA GLU A 44 -6.62 -6.86 3.58
C GLU A 44 -6.24 -8.33 3.83
N ARG A 45 -5.58 -8.98 2.86
CA ARG A 45 -5.14 -10.37 3.00
C ARG A 45 -4.00 -10.47 3.99
N SER A 46 -4.01 -11.53 4.76
CA SER A 46 -2.88 -11.89 5.60
C SER A 46 -1.66 -12.23 4.76
N VAL A 47 -0.48 -12.17 5.38
CA VAL A 47 0.79 -12.55 4.75
C VAL A 47 0.75 -13.97 4.18
N ASN A 48 0.08 -14.90 4.86
CA ASN A 48 -0.02 -16.30 4.44
C ASN A 48 -0.94 -16.46 3.22
N GLU A 49 -2.07 -15.74 3.18
CA GLU A 49 -2.98 -15.77 2.03
C GLU A 49 -2.35 -15.13 0.80
N ALA A 50 -1.65 -14.00 0.98
CA ALA A 50 -0.91 -13.36 -0.10
C ALA A 50 0.22 -14.26 -0.63
N ALA A 51 0.92 -14.98 0.25
CA ALA A 51 1.95 -15.94 -0.12
C ALA A 51 1.37 -17.08 -0.99
N ALA A 52 0.26 -17.67 -0.54
CA ALA A 52 -0.43 -18.74 -1.27
C ALA A 52 -0.95 -18.27 -2.64
N LEU A 53 -1.53 -17.07 -2.71
CA LEU A 53 -2.10 -16.53 -3.94
C LEU A 53 -1.04 -16.14 -4.97
N LEU A 54 0.08 -15.57 -4.50
CA LEU A 54 1.17 -15.12 -5.37
C LEU A 54 2.21 -16.20 -5.67
N GLY A 55 2.08 -17.39 -5.07
CA GLY A 55 3.01 -18.50 -5.28
C GLY A 55 4.43 -18.20 -4.80
N VAL A 56 4.58 -17.37 -3.76
CA VAL A 56 5.88 -16.98 -3.20
C VAL A 56 5.99 -17.37 -1.72
N PRO A 57 7.20 -17.60 -1.19
CA PRO A 57 7.38 -17.89 0.23
C PRO A 57 6.89 -16.74 1.13
N VAL A 58 6.37 -17.09 2.32
CA VAL A 58 5.93 -16.14 3.35
C VAL A 58 7.02 -15.11 3.70
N ASP A 59 8.28 -15.54 3.79
CA ASP A 59 9.38 -14.62 4.10
C ASP A 59 9.68 -13.65 2.95
N VAL A 60 9.43 -14.06 1.70
CA VAL A 60 9.49 -13.17 0.54
C VAL A 60 8.36 -12.14 0.61
N VAL A 61 7.15 -12.52 1.02
CA VAL A 61 6.03 -11.58 1.21
C VAL A 61 6.39 -10.50 2.23
N LYS A 62 6.86 -10.88 3.43
CA LYS A 62 7.22 -9.92 4.49
C LYS A 62 8.22 -8.88 4.00
N VAL A 63 9.31 -9.35 3.38
CA VAL A 63 10.37 -8.48 2.88
C VAL A 63 9.87 -7.62 1.71
N ARG A 64 9.08 -8.19 0.79
CA ARG A 64 8.54 -7.46 -0.37
C ARG A 64 7.54 -6.38 0.05
N VAL A 65 6.71 -6.62 1.09
CA VAL A 65 5.82 -5.59 1.66
C VAL A 65 6.64 -4.43 2.21
N TYR A 66 7.68 -4.71 3.01
CA TYR A 66 8.57 -3.67 3.54
C TYR A 66 9.21 -2.85 2.41
N GLN A 67 9.76 -3.52 1.40
CA GLN A 67 10.38 -2.85 0.25
C GLN A 67 9.38 -2.03 -0.57
N ALA A 68 8.16 -2.53 -0.76
CA ALA A 68 7.10 -1.83 -1.46
C ALA A 68 6.66 -0.56 -0.73
N LEU A 69 6.47 -0.63 0.60
CA LEU A 69 6.14 0.54 1.41
C LEU A 69 7.28 1.57 1.43
N ARG A 70 8.53 1.10 1.56
CA ARG A 70 9.71 1.96 1.52
C ARG A 70 9.83 2.68 0.17
N ALA A 71 9.62 1.96 -0.93
CA ALA A 71 9.61 2.54 -2.28
C ALA A 71 8.47 3.54 -2.44
N LEU A 72 7.27 3.25 -1.91
CA LEU A 72 6.13 4.15 -1.97
C LEU A 72 6.42 5.47 -1.24
N HIS A 73 6.97 5.39 -0.02
CA HIS A 73 7.36 6.58 0.74
C HIS A 73 8.43 7.41 0.04
N ALA A 74 9.43 6.75 -0.56
CA ALA A 74 10.47 7.44 -1.34
C ALA A 74 9.89 8.20 -2.54
N THR A 75 8.93 7.60 -3.27
CA THR A 75 8.26 8.25 -4.40
C THR A 75 7.36 9.42 -3.97
N LEU A 76 6.82 9.36 -2.75
CA LEU A 76 6.01 10.44 -2.17
C LEU A 76 6.86 11.60 -1.63
N GLY A 77 8.19 11.46 -1.57
CA GLY A 77 9.07 12.47 -0.98
C GLY A 77 8.88 12.62 0.54
N ALA A 78 8.23 11.66 1.20
CA ALA A 78 8.06 11.68 2.64
C ALA A 78 9.37 11.22 3.31
N PRO A 79 9.99 12.01 4.21
CA PRO A 79 11.17 11.56 4.91
C PRO A 79 10.82 10.34 5.77
N VAL A 80 11.47 9.21 5.48
CA VAL A 80 11.48 8.05 6.39
C VAL A 80 12.39 8.45 7.55
N THR A 81 11.81 9.10 8.57
CA THR A 81 12.51 9.35 9.83
C THR A 81 12.79 8.00 10.49
N ARG A 82 14.07 7.78 10.79
CA ARG A 82 14.65 6.54 11.30
C ARG A 82 14.42 6.37 12.79
#